data_AF-A0A371B501-F1
#
_entry.id   AF-A0A371B501-F1
#
_cell.length_a   1.000
_cell.length_b   1.000
_cell.length_c   1.000
_cell.angle_alpha   90.00
_cell.angle_beta   90.00
_cell.angle_gamma   90.00
#
_symmetry.space_group_name_H-M   'P 1'
#
loop_
_entity.id
_entity.type
_entity.pdbx_description
1 polymer ?
#
loop_
_entity_poly.entity_id
_entity_poly.type
_entity_poly.pdbx_seq_one_letter_code
_entity_poly.pdbx_strand_id
1 'polypeptide(L)'
;MSAPEIAAVLARQQELIAALDAQDTDRIVLATEALAAATSELRGADHWPDDPDIADQLSETLQTNEAAAVRINLFRFWNRQRIDHLQELRGERLRRNGYNSI
;
A
#
# COMPACT_ATOMS: atom_id res chain seq x y z
N MET A 1 3.46 27.53 1.09
CA MET A 1 2.07 27.37 0.57
C MET A 1 1.63 25.91 0.83
N SER A 2 1.54 25.48 2.09
CA SER A 2 1.68 24.05 2.42
C SER A 2 0.43 23.33 2.92
N ALA A 3 -0.62 24.04 3.32
CA ALA A 3 -1.91 23.43 3.63
C ALA A 3 -2.50 22.57 2.49
N PRO A 4 -2.53 23.02 1.21
CA PRO A 4 -3.07 22.20 0.13
C PRO A 4 -2.20 20.98 -0.20
N GLU A 5 -0.89 21.09 -0.01
CA GLU A 5 0.09 20.02 -0.27
C GLU A 5 -0.06 18.90 0.77
N ILE A 6 -0.28 19.24 2.05
CA ILE A 6 -0.53 18.28 3.13
C ILE A 6 -1.85 17.53 2.89
N ALA A 7 -2.92 18.25 2.54
CA ALA A 7 -4.20 17.63 2.19
C ALA A 7 -4.08 16.69 0.98
N ALA A 8 -3.26 17.05 -0.01
CA ALA A 8 -2.98 16.19 -1.15
C ALA A 8 -2.29 14.89 -0.74
N VAL A 9 -1.28 14.95 0.15
CA VAL A 9 -0.61 13.75 0.68
C VAL A 9 -1.60 12.84 1.40
N LEU A 10 -2.45 13.40 2.27
CA LEU A 10 -3.46 12.64 3.00
C LEU A 10 -4.44 11.92 2.05
N ALA A 11 -4.93 12.63 1.02
CA ALA A 11 -5.81 12.05 0.01
C ALA A 11 -5.15 10.88 -0.75
N ARG A 12 -3.87 11.01 -1.13
CA ARG A 12 -3.12 9.94 -1.81
C ARG A 12 -2.88 8.74 -0.90
N GLN A 13 -2.67 8.95 0.40
CA GLN A 13 -2.56 7.84 1.37
C GLN A 13 -3.88 7.07 1.49
N GLN A 14 -5.02 7.78 1.53
CA GLN A 14 -6.34 7.15 1.57
C GLN A 14 -6.60 6.31 0.31
N GLU A 15 -6.22 6.80 -0.86
CA GLU A 15 -6.30 6.08 -2.13
C GLU A 15 -5.43 4.80 -2.14
N LEU A 16 -4.20 4.89 -1.61
CA LEU A 16 -3.32 3.73 -1.48
C LEU A 16 -3.91 2.67 -0.55
N ILE A 17 -4.48 3.08 0.59
CA ILE A 17 -5.19 2.18 1.50
C ILE A 17 -6.35 1.48 0.80
N ALA A 18 -7.18 2.23 0.07
CA ALA A 18 -8.31 1.66 -0.66
C ALA A 18 -7.84 0.65 -1.73
N ALA A 19 -6.72 0.92 -2.41
CA ALA A 19 -6.14 0.00 -3.39
C ALA A 19 -5.59 -1.28 -2.73
N LEU A 20 -4.94 -1.16 -1.58
CA LEU A 20 -4.47 -2.29 -0.76
C LEU A 20 -5.63 -3.16 -0.28
N ASP A 21 -6.71 -2.54 0.21
CA ASP A 21 -7.92 -3.22 0.67
C ASP A 21 -8.62 -3.96 -0.48
N ALA A 22 -8.60 -3.39 -1.69
CA ALA A 22 -9.15 -4.01 -2.90
C ALA A 22 -8.25 -5.10 -3.51
N GLN A 23 -7.01 -5.27 -3.03
CA GLN A 23 -6.00 -6.15 -3.63
C GLN A 23 -5.71 -5.88 -5.12
N ASP A 24 -5.96 -4.65 -5.58
CA ASP A 24 -5.81 -4.25 -6.97
C ASP A 24 -4.37 -3.77 -7.21
N THR A 25 -3.56 -4.62 -7.84
CA THR A 25 -2.13 -4.38 -8.01
C THR A 25 -1.85 -3.17 -8.89
N ASP A 26 -2.64 -2.96 -9.95
CA ASP A 26 -2.45 -1.81 -10.84
C ASP A 26 -2.79 -0.51 -10.12
N ARG A 27 -3.87 -0.51 -9.33
CA ARG A 27 -4.22 0.65 -8.49
C ARG A 27 -3.22 0.92 -7.38
N ILE A 28 -2.60 -0.13 -6.81
CA ILE A 28 -1.54 0.04 -5.80
C ILE A 28 -0.34 0.76 -6.41
N VAL A 29 0.10 0.37 -7.62
CA VAL A 29 1.22 1.03 -8.31
C VAL A 29 0.90 2.50 -8.56
N LEU A 30 -0.25 2.79 -9.17
CA LEU A 30 -0.67 4.16 -9.47
C LEU A 30 -0.81 5.04 -8.22
N ALA A 31 -1.41 4.50 -7.15
CA ALA A 31 -1.56 5.23 -5.90
C ALA A 31 -0.21 5.50 -5.21
N THR A 32 0.74 4.56 -5.33
CA THR A 32 2.10 4.72 -4.79
C THR A 32 2.87 5.81 -5.55
N GLU A 33 2.78 5.83 -6.89
CA GLU A 33 3.40 6.88 -7.72
C GLU A 33 2.80 8.26 -7.41
N ALA A 34 1.47 8.34 -7.28
CA ALA A 34 0.79 9.58 -6.95
C ALA A 34 1.14 10.10 -5.55
N LEU A 35 1.31 9.20 -4.56
CA LEU A 35 1.80 9.55 -3.23
C LEU A 35 3.26 10.04 -3.25
N ALA A 36 4.12 9.41 -4.05
CA ALA A 36 5.51 9.83 -4.21
C ALA A 36 5.63 11.23 -4.86
N ALA A 37 4.73 11.57 -5.79
CA ALA A 37 4.65 12.90 -6.37
C ALA A 37 4.20 13.94 -5.33
N ALA A 38 3.10 13.70 -4.62
CA ALA A 38 2.58 14.62 -3.59
C ALA A 38 3.59 14.87 -2.45
N THR A 39 4.33 13.85 -2.03
CA THR A 39 5.36 13.99 -0.99
C THR A 39 6.61 14.73 -1.49
N SER A 40 6.94 14.60 -2.79
CA SER A 40 8.00 15.38 -3.43
C SER A 40 7.63 16.86 -3.51
N GLU A 41 6.37 17.18 -3.86
CA GLU A 41 5.85 18.54 -3.88
C GLU A 41 5.88 19.17 -2.48
N LEU A 42 5.35 18.46 -1.47
CA LEU A 42 5.38 18.93 -0.08
C LEU A 42 6.81 19.15 0.44
N ARG A 43 7.78 18.31 0.03
CA ARG A 43 9.20 18.50 0.39
C ARG A 43 9.78 19.78 -0.20
N GLY A 44 9.29 20.21 -1.36
CA GLY A 44 9.68 21.46 -2.01
C GLY A 44 9.05 22.72 -1.40
N ALA A 45 8.19 22.58 -0.39
CA ALA A 45 7.52 23.72 0.23
C ALA A 45 8.49 24.57 1.08
N ASP A 46 8.67 25.84 0.69
CA ASP A 46 9.56 26.80 1.36
C ASP A 46 9.06 27.33 2.71
N HIS A 47 7.85 26.95 3.12
CA HIS A 47 7.27 27.36 4.39
C HIS A 47 6.31 26.30 4.90
N TRP A 48 6.30 26.04 6.20
CA TRP A 48 5.24 25.31 6.89
C TRP A 48 4.20 26.31 7.39
N PRO A 49 2.89 26.02 7.34
CA PRO A 49 1.91 26.98 7.78
C PRO A 49 1.80 26.87 9.30
N ASP A 50 1.70 28.03 9.96
CA ASP A 50 1.56 28.18 11.42
C ASP A 50 0.10 27.94 11.87
N ASP A 51 -0.61 27.04 11.18
CA ASP A 51 -2.01 26.75 11.42
C ASP A 51 -2.13 25.53 12.35
N PRO A 52 -2.81 25.65 13.52
CA PRO A 52 -3.01 24.53 14.43
C PRO A 52 -3.71 23.32 13.77
N ASP A 53 -4.58 23.54 12.79
CA ASP A 53 -5.29 22.45 12.09
C ASP A 53 -4.32 21.56 11.28
N ILE A 54 -3.15 22.07 10.94
CA ILE A 54 -2.14 21.33 10.18
C ILE A 54 -1.37 20.35 11.05
N ALA A 55 -1.18 20.67 12.33
CA ALA A 55 -0.58 19.72 13.27
C ALA A 55 -1.45 18.47 13.39
N ASP A 56 -2.77 18.64 13.44
CA ASP A 56 -3.74 17.54 13.47
C ASP A 56 -3.72 16.75 12.15
N GLN A 57 -3.76 17.42 10.99
CA GLN A 57 -3.65 16.76 9.68
C GLN A 57 -2.34 15.98 9.50
N LEU A 58 -1.23 16.50 10.03
CA LEU A 58 0.06 15.80 9.99
C LEU A 58 0.06 14.57 10.89
N SER A 59 -0.56 14.66 12.07
CA SER A 59 -0.76 13.53 12.97
C SER A 59 -1.61 12.42 12.30
N GLU A 60 -2.70 12.80 11.63
CA GLU A 60 -3.53 11.89 10.85
C GLU A 60 -2.73 11.24 9.71
N THR A 61 -1.90 12.01 9.00
CA THR A 61 -1.03 11.52 7.92
C THR A 61 -0.03 10.47 8.44
N LEU A 62 0.53 10.66 9.64
CA LEU A 62 1.43 9.70 10.28
C LEU A 62 0.71 8.42 10.69
N GLN A 63 -0.48 8.53 11.28
CA GLN A 63 -1.30 7.38 11.64
C GLN A 63 -1.72 6.56 10.41
N THR A 64 -2.05 7.24 9.32
CA THR A 64 -2.45 6.61 8.06
C THR A 64 -1.28 5.86 7.40
N ASN A 65 -0.04 6.37 7.54
CA ASN A 65 1.17 5.67 7.11
C ASN A 65 1.39 4.34 7.86
N GLU A 66 1.21 4.35 9.18
CA GLU A 66 1.29 3.12 9.98
C GLU A 66 0.24 2.10 9.52
N ALA A 67 -0.98 2.57 9.27
CA ALA A 67 -2.07 1.74 8.77
C ALA A 67 -1.80 1.14 7.37
N ALA A 68 -1.09 1.87 6.49
CA ALA A 68 -0.63 1.36 5.20
C ALA A 68 0.48 0.31 5.36
N ALA A 69 1.44 0.53 6.27
CA ALA A 69 2.52 -0.43 6.54
C ALA A 69 1.98 -1.78 7.05
N VAL A 70 0.97 -1.77 7.93
CA VAL A 70 0.28 -2.98 8.39
C VAL A 70 -0.37 -3.73 7.22
N ARG A 71 -1.06 -3.02 6.32
CA ARG A 71 -1.72 -3.62 5.15
C ARG A 71 -0.73 -4.22 4.16
N ILE A 72 0.41 -3.58 3.93
CA ILE A 72 1.49 -4.13 3.09
C ILE A 72 1.99 -5.47 3.68
N ASN A 73 2.20 -5.53 4.99
CA ASN A 73 2.61 -6.76 5.66
C ASN A 73 1.56 -7.88 5.51
N LEU A 74 0.27 -7.54 5.64
CA LEU A 74 -0.83 -8.47 5.42
C LEU A 74 -0.88 -8.97 3.97
N PHE A 75 -0.73 -8.07 2.99
CA PHE A 75 -0.70 -8.42 1.58
C PHE A 75 0.46 -9.36 1.25
N ARG A 76 1.65 -9.10 1.82
CA ARG A 76 2.81 -9.99 1.72
C ARG A 76 2.51 -11.38 2.28
N PHE A 77 1.87 -11.45 3.45
CA PHE A 77 1.48 -12.71 4.07
C PHE A 77 0.49 -13.50 3.19
N TRP A 78 -0.55 -12.85 2.66
CA TRP A 78 -1.51 -13.49 1.78
C TRP A 78 -0.88 -13.98 0.46
N ASN A 79 0.02 -13.20 -0.14
CA ASN A 79 0.76 -13.64 -1.32
C ASN A 79 1.62 -14.85 -1.02
N ARG A 80 2.25 -14.91 0.16
CA ARG A 80 3.01 -16.09 0.58
C ARG A 80 2.12 -17.32 0.67
N GLN A 81 0.97 -17.21 1.36
CA GLN A 81 0.01 -18.31 1.46
C GLN A 81 -0.49 -18.80 0.10
N ARG A 82 -0.80 -17.88 -0.83
CA ARG A 82 -1.22 -18.23 -2.18
C ARG A 82 -0.14 -18.98 -2.96
N ILE A 83 1.12 -18.55 -2.85
CA ILE A 83 2.26 -19.22 -3.50
C ILE A 83 2.47 -20.61 -2.91
N ASP A 84 2.46 -20.73 -1.58
CA ASP A 84 2.65 -22.01 -0.89
C ASP A 84 1.53 -22.99 -1.28
N HIS A 85 0.28 -22.54 -1.33
CA HIS A 85 -0.86 -23.34 -1.82
C HIS A 85 -0.69 -23.80 -3.27
N LEU A 86 -0.21 -22.93 -4.17
CA LEU A 86 0.09 -23.30 -5.56
C LEU A 86 1.22 -24.33 -5.66
N GLN A 87 2.21 -24.29 -4.77
CA GLN A 87 3.29 -25.28 -4.72
C GLN A 87 2.77 -26.64 -4.24
N GLU A 88 1.90 -26.67 -3.22
CA GLU A 88 1.23 -27.88 -2.74
C GLU A 88 0.43 -28.54 -3.86
N LEU A 89 -0.43 -27.78 -4.55
CA LEU A 89 -1.22 -28.30 -5.68
C LEU A 89 -0.36 -28.86 -6.80
N ARG A 90 0.79 -28.22 -7.12
CA ARG A 90 1.75 -28.75 -8.09
C ARG A 90 2.40 -30.05 -7.59
N GLY A 91 2.79 -30.09 -6.32
CA GLY A 91 3.37 -31.29 -5.69
C GLY A 91 2.40 -32.46 -5.66
N GLU A 92 1.13 -32.22 -5.35
CA GLU A 92 0.06 -33.22 -5.41
C GLU A 92 -0.19 -33.72 -6.83
N ARG A 93 -0.20 -32.82 -7.82
CA ARG A 93 -0.33 -33.19 -9.23
C ARG A 93 0.82 -34.08 -9.70
N LEU A 94 2.06 -33.76 -9.31
CA LEU A 94 3.24 -34.58 -9.62
C LEU A 94 3.16 -35.96 -8.96
N ARG A 95 2.76 -36.03 -7.68
CA ARG A 95 2.53 -37.31 -6.99
C ARG A 95 1.46 -38.14 -7.71
N ARG A 96 0.30 -37.54 -8.02
CA ARG A 96 -0.81 -38.24 -8.69
C ARG A 96 -0.44 -38.75 -10.09
N ASN A 97 0.30 -37.97 -10.88
CA ASN A 97 0.76 -38.39 -12.21
C ASN A 97 1.82 -39.50 -12.15
N GLY A 98 2.69 -39.50 -11.13
CA GLY A 98 3.68 -40.55 -10.93
C GLY A 98 3.07 -41.92 -10.60
N TYR A 99 1.89 -41.95 -9.97
CA TYR A 99 1.16 -43.20 -9.68
C TYR A 99 0.34 -43.74 -10.87
N ASN A 100 0.11 -42.96 -11.93
CA ASN A 100 -0.72 -43.35 -13.07
C ASN A 100 0.09 -43.89 -14.27
N SER A 101 1.36 -44.23 -14.04
CA SER A 101 2.31 -44.73 -15.05
C SER A 101 2.75 -46.18 -14.82
N ILE A 102 1.97 -46.96 -14.05
CA ILE A 102 2.18 -48.39 -13.80
C ILE A 102 1.00 -49.19 -14.36
#